data_AF-A0A353T5D7-F1
#
_entry.id   AF-A0A353T5D7-F1
#
_cell.length_a   1.000
_cell.length_b   1.000
_cell.length_c   1.000
_cell.angle_alpha   90.00
_cell.angle_beta   90.00
_cell.angle_gamma   90.00
#
_symmetry.space_group_name_H-M   'P 1'
#
loop_
_entity.id
_entity.type
_entity.pdbx_description
1 polymer ?
#
loop_
_entity_poly.entity_id
_entity_poly.type
_entity_poly.pdbx_seq_one_letter_code
_entity_poly.pdbx_strand_id
1 'polypeptide(L)' 'ELRDDRLTIAVQREDHNEEEDKDKNYIRRERRYSSMSRSFYVNGIKPEDVKAEFENGVLTLTLPKAEEQKKRDHRIQIN' A
#
# COMPACT_ATOMS: atom_id res chain seq x y z
N GLU A 1 -2.38 1.53 -5.38
CA GLU A 1 -1.88 1.57 -6.78
C GLU A 1 -0.61 0.75 -6.88
N LEU A 2 -0.43 -0.03 -7.94
CA LEU A 2 0.82 -0.71 -8.26
C LEU A 2 1.28 -0.25 -9.65
N ARG A 3 2.47 0.33 -9.73
CA ARG A 3 3.03 0.85 -10.99
C ARG A 3 4.55 0.74 -10.95
N ASP A 4 5.17 0.25 -12.01
CA ASP A 4 6.64 0.14 -12.16
C ASP A 4 7.31 -0.48 -10.91
N ASP A 5 6.82 -1.66 -10.49
CA ASP A 5 7.24 -2.37 -9.27
C ASP A 5 7.09 -1.58 -7.95
N ARG A 6 6.35 -0.48 -7.94
CA ARG A 6 6.09 0.33 -6.76
C ARG A 6 4.63 0.23 -6.35
N LEU A 7 4.39 -0.39 -5.20
CA LEU A 7 3.10 -0.40 -4.53
C LEU A 7 2.97 0.89 -3.72
N THR A 8 1.87 1.62 -3.91
CA THR A 8 1.50 2.78 -3.11
C THR A 8 0.15 2.56 -2.44
N ILE A 9 0.11 2.73 -1.13
CA ILE A 9 -1.07 2.69 -0.28
C ILE A 9 -1.32 4.11 0.19
N ALA A 10 -2.48 4.67 -0.16
CA ALA A 10 -2.90 6.00 0.26
C ALA A 10 -4.23 5.88 1.00
N VAL A 11 -4.33 6.60 2.11
CA VAL A 11 -5.55 6.74 2.90
C VAL A 11 -5.80 8.24 3.05
N GLN A 12 -7.02 8.65 2.73
CA GLN A 12 -7.53 9.99 3.02
C GLN A 12 -8.72 9.80 3.94
N ARG A 13 -8.61 10.31 5.16
CA ARG A 13 -9.72 10.36 6.11
C ARG A 13 -10.05 11.82 6.33
N GLU A 14 -11.14 12.26 5.71
CA GLU A 14 -11.69 13.59 5.90
C GLU A 14 -12.64 13.56 7.10
N ASP A 15 -12.51 14.54 7.99
CA ASP A 15 -13.50 14.82 9.02
C ASP A 15 -14.67 15.52 8.32
N HIS A 16 -15.68 14.75 7.89
CA HIS A 16 -16.93 15.31 7.38
C HIS A 16 -17.80 15.70 8.58
N ASN A 17 -17.35 16.67 9.38
CA ASN A 17 -18.01 17.11 10.60
C ASN A 17 -17.74 18.60 10.91
N GLU A 18 -17.61 19.43 9.86
CA GLU A 18 -17.41 20.88 10.01
C GLU A 18 -18.59 21.59 10.72
N GLU A 19 -19.79 21.00 10.73
CA GLU A 19 -20.95 21.50 11.49
C GLU A 19 -20.93 21.08 12.97
N GLU A 20 -20.32 19.94 13.30
CA GLU A 20 -20.24 19.44 14.68
C GLU A 20 -19.08 20.05 15.49
N ASP A 21 -18.02 20.52 14.83
CA ASP A 21 -16.82 21.05 15.50
C ASP A 21 -16.99 22.48 16.05
N LYS A 22 -18.01 23.24 15.63
CA LYS A 22 -18.26 24.60 16.14
C LYS A 22 -18.90 24.64 17.53
N ASP A 23 -19.58 23.55 17.95
CA ASP A 23 -20.35 23.47 19.21
C ASP A 23 -19.87 22.39 20.19
N LYS A 24 -18.78 21.65 19.89
CA LYS A 24 -18.31 20.55 20.74
C LYS A 24 -17.21 20.96 21.71
N ASN A 25 -17.58 21.08 22.99
CA ASN A 25 -16.65 21.17 24.14
C ASN A 25 -15.92 19.84 24.38
N TYR A 26 -14.97 19.49 23.51
CA TYR A 26 -14.11 18.34 23.76
C TYR A 26 -13.21 18.60 24.98
N ILE A 27 -13.31 17.77 26.02
CA ILE A 27 -12.36 17.79 27.15
C ILE A 27 -10.97 17.32 26.69
N ARG A 28 -10.91 16.32 25.77
CA ARG A 28 -9.65 15.81 25.19
C ARG A 28 -9.89 15.04 23.89
N ARG A 29 -9.01 15.26 22.90
CA ARG A 29 -8.96 14.54 21.61
C ARG A 29 -7.59 13.89 21.45
N GLU A 30 -7.54 12.56 21.43
CA GLU A 30 -6.27 11.81 21.33
C GLU A 30 -6.01 11.25 19.93
N ARG A 31 -7.06 11.08 19.13
CA ARG A 31 -6.97 10.51 17.78
C ARG A 31 -6.83 11.62 16.75
N ARG A 32 -5.74 11.55 15.98
CA ARG A 32 -5.51 12.39 14.82
C ARG A 32 -6.13 11.76 13.58
N TYR A 33 -6.79 12.59 12.78
CA TYR A 33 -7.28 12.24 11.46
C TYR A 33 -6.37 12.97 10.48
N SER A 34 -5.68 12.22 9.63
CA SER A 34 -4.87 12.78 8.56
C SER A 34 -4.90 11.86 7.35
N SER A 35 -4.60 12.44 6.19
CA SER A 35 -4.15 11.65 5.06
C SER A 35 -2.79 11.01 5.36
N MET A 36 -2.54 9.87 4.74
CA MET A 36 -1.31 9.11 4.87
C MET A 36 -1.03 8.39 3.56
N SER A 37 0.22 8.38 3.14
CA SER A 37 0.67 7.60 1.99
C SER A 37 1.96 6.85 2.34
N ARG A 38 2.05 5.59 1.93
CA ARG A 38 3.26 4.77 2.01
C ARG A 38 3.49 4.07 0.69
N SER A 39 4.75 4.01 0.26
CA SER A 39 5.15 3.26 -0.93
C SER A 39 6.19 2.20 -0.59
N PHE A 40 6.11 1.07 -1.29
CA PHE A 40 7.00 -0.08 -1.14
C PHE A 40 7.47 -0.53 -2.53
N TYR A 41 8.74 -0.92 -2.63
CA TYR A 41 9.25 -1.58 -3.83
C TYR A 41 8.98 -3.09 -3.75
N VAL A 42 8.31 -3.64 -4.76
CA VAL A 42 7.73 -5.00 -4.76
C VAL A 42 7.94 -5.70 -6.11
N ASN A 43 9.20 -5.80 -6.55
CA ASN A 43 9.56 -6.51 -7.79
C ASN A 43 9.21 -8.00 -7.75
N GLY A 44 8.97 -8.58 -8.92
CA GLY A 44 8.89 -10.01 -9.13
C GLY A 44 7.61 -10.59 -8.56
N ILE A 45 6.51 -9.83 -8.67
CA ILE A 45 5.17 -10.24 -8.27
C ILE A 45 4.32 -10.56 -9.50
N LYS A 46 3.22 -11.30 -9.30
CA LYS A 46 2.16 -11.49 -10.31
C LYS A 46 1.03 -10.50 -10.02
N PRO A 47 0.95 -9.35 -10.72
CA PRO A 47 -0.03 -8.30 -10.41
C PRO A 47 -1.47 -8.77 -10.44
N GLU A 48 -1.80 -9.67 -11.37
CA GLU A 48 -3.12 -10.28 -11.57
C GLU A 48 -3.62 -11.11 -10.37
N ASP A 49 -2.70 -11.62 -9.54
CA ASP A 49 -3.02 -12.47 -8.39
C ASP A 49 -2.96 -11.71 -7.04
N VAL A 50 -2.75 -10.38 -7.07
CA VAL A 50 -2.69 -9.56 -5.86
C VAL A 50 -4.07 -9.54 -5.18
N LYS A 51 -4.09 -9.84 -3.87
CA LYS A 51 -5.31 -9.81 -3.05
C LYS A 51 -5.21 -8.78 -1.95
N ALA A 52 -6.34 -8.16 -1.61
CA ALA A 52 -6.45 -7.17 -0.56
C ALA A 52 -7.66 -7.49 0.34
N GLU A 53 -7.47 -7.43 1.65
CA GLU A 53 -8.51 -7.65 2.64
C GLU A 53 -8.41 -6.55 3.71
N PHE A 54 -9.56 -5.99 4.11
CA PHE A 54 -9.62 -4.99 5.17
C PHE A 54 -10.58 -5.47 6.26
N GLU A 55 -10.03 -5.84 7.40
CA GLU A 55 -10.78 -6.41 8.51
C GLU A 55 -10.32 -5.78 9.82
N ASN A 56 -11.27 -5.42 10.70
CA ASN A 56 -11.00 -4.88 12.03
C ASN A 56 -10.04 -3.68 12.06
N GLY A 57 -10.06 -2.85 11.01
CA GLY A 57 -9.20 -1.67 10.88
C GLY A 57 -7.79 -1.94 10.33
N VAL A 58 -7.51 -3.17 9.86
CA VAL A 58 -6.22 -3.58 9.33
C VAL A 58 -6.35 -3.91 7.84
N LEU A 59 -5.52 -3.29 7.01
CA LEU A 59 -5.38 -3.62 5.58
C LEU A 59 -4.27 -4.66 5.41
N THR A 60 -4.63 -5.83 4.90
CA THR A 60 -3.70 -6.91 4.55
C THR A 60 -3.62 -7.02 3.04
N LEU A 61 -2.40 -7.02 2.50
CA LEU A 61 -2.13 -7.21 1.07
C LEU A 61 -1.31 -8.49 0.89
N THR A 62 -1.76 -9.38 0.01
CA THR A 62 -1.03 -10.57 -0.41
C THR A 62 -0.51 -10.37 -1.82
N LEU A 63 0.82 -10.42 -1.98
CA LEU A 63 1.51 -10.20 -3.25
C LEU A 63 2.25 -11.49 -3.65
N PRO A 64 1.65 -12.36 -4.47
CA PRO A 64 2.30 -13.59 -4.91
C PRO A 64 3.53 -13.28 -5.76
N LYS A 65 4.63 -13.99 -5.50
CA LYS A 65 5.83 -13.89 -6.34
C LYS A 65 5.60 -14.53 -7.71
N ALA A 66 6.13 -13.89 -8.75
CA ALA A 66 6.31 -14.50 -10.05
C ALA A 66 7.31 -15.67 -9.92
N GLU A 67 7.11 -16.73 -10.72
CA GLU A 67 8.10 -17.78 -10.78
C GLU A 67 9.39 -17.19 -11.38
N GLU A 68 10.51 -17.39 -10.68
CA GLU A 68 11.82 -17.00 -11.22
C GLU A 68 12.09 -17.83 -12.47
N GLN A 69 12.19 -17.17 -13.63
CA GLN A 69 12.81 -17.81 -14.78
C GLN A 69 14.25 -18.14 -14.38
N LYS A 70 14.59 -19.43 -14.30
CA LYS A 70 15.97 -19.88 -14.12
C LYS A 70 16.84 -19.10 -15.10
N LYS A 71 17.70 -18.21 -14.58
CA LYS A 71 18.63 -17.45 -15.41
C LYS A 71 19.41 -18.45 -16.25
N ARG A 72 19.24 -18.38 -17.58
CA ARG A 72 20.07 -19.16 -18.49
C ARG A 72 21.43 -18.48 -18.49
N ASP A 73 22.42 -19.10 -17.88
CA ASP A 73 23.80 -18.61 -17.98
C ASP A 73 24.22 -18.60 -19.45
N HIS A 74 24.59 -17.43 -19.96
CA HIS A 74 25.17 -17.27 -21.29
C HIS A 74 26.64 -16.93 -21.10
N ARG A 75 27.52 -17.88 -21.42
CA ARG A 75 28.96 -17.64 -21.44
C ARG A 75 29.32 -16.95 -22.76
N ILE A 76 29.72 -15.68 -22.68
CA ILE A 76 30.28 -14.96 -23.83
C ILE A 76 31.77 -15.30 -23.89
N GLN A 77 32.20 -16.02 -24.91
CA GLN A 77 33.63 -16.22 -25.19
C GLN A 77 34.16 -14.99 -25.92
N ILE A 78 35.31 -14.49 -25.47
CA ILE A 78 36.12 -13.48 -26.16
C ILE A 78 37.34 -14.23 -26.71
N ASN A 79 37.60 -14.07 -28.01
CA ASN A 79 38.79 -14.59 -28.70
C ASN A 79 39.90 -13.55 -28.73
#